data_AF-A0A225SMJ1-F1
#
_entry.id   AF-A0A225SMJ1-F1
#
_cell.length_a   1.000
_cell.length_b   1.000
_cell.length_c   1.000
_cell.angle_alpha   90.00
_cell.angle_beta   90.00
_cell.angle_gamma   90.00
#
_symmetry.space_group_name_H-M   'P 1'
#
loop_
_entity.id
_entity.type
_entity.pdbx_description
1 polymer ?
#
loop_
_entity_poly.entity_id
_entity_poly.type
_entity_poly.pdbx_seq_one_letter_code
_entity_poly.pdbx_strand_id
1 'polypeptide(L)'
;MQQISTLDLVLRSSGGALLVPLKKTADILGLEPQTIRNRLCTKTFELVPVRIGRMNYFRIADIASLIDATIAKSCDKPKRGRPPKSASKSLLRAAEMKKSPSGPIDGRHPTAGARQ
;
A
#
# COMPACT_ATOMS: atom_id res chain seq x y z
N MET A 1 6.28 -0.35 35.08
CA MET A 1 5.61 0.49 34.06
C MET A 1 4.39 -0.25 33.60
N GLN A 2 3.17 0.24 33.91
CA GLN A 2 1.95 -0.37 33.39
C GLN A 2 1.90 -0.13 31.88
N GLN A 3 1.78 -1.20 31.09
CA GLN A 3 1.60 -1.06 29.65
C GLN A 3 0.18 -0.56 29.40
N ILE A 4 0.07 0.67 28.92
CA ILE A 4 -1.22 1.26 28.55
C ILE A 4 -1.65 0.61 27.25
N SER A 5 -2.83 -0.02 27.26
CA SER A 5 -3.37 -0.65 26.06
C SER A 5 -3.83 0.42 25.05
N THR A 6 -3.80 0.10 23.75
CA THR A 6 -4.32 0.99 22.69
C THR A 6 -5.78 1.33 22.95
N LEU A 7 -6.57 0.37 23.45
CA LEU A 7 -7.96 0.58 23.82
C LEU A 7 -8.10 1.65 24.91
N ASP A 8 -7.30 1.58 25.98
CA ASP A 8 -7.33 2.59 27.05
C ASP A 8 -6.97 3.99 26.56
N LEU A 9 -6.04 4.08 25.60
CA LEU A 9 -5.63 5.35 25.00
C LEU A 9 -6.77 5.96 24.18
N VAL A 10 -7.42 5.15 23.34
CA VAL A 10 -8.58 5.59 22.57
C VAL A 10 -9.74 5.97 23.51
N LEU A 11 -9.97 5.19 24.59
CA LEU A 11 -11.01 5.46 25.59
C LEU A 11 -10.81 6.78 26.32
N ARG A 12 -9.56 7.11 26.68
CA ARG A 12 -9.23 8.43 27.26
C ARG A 12 -9.49 9.55 26.26
N SER A 13 -9.14 9.36 24.98
CA SER A 13 -9.35 10.38 23.94
C SER A 13 -10.83 10.61 23.61
N SER A 14 -11.68 9.58 23.74
CA SER A 14 -13.12 9.65 23.49
C SER A 14 -13.93 10.15 24.70
N GLY A 15 -13.28 10.38 25.85
CA GLY A 15 -13.96 10.76 27.09
C GLY A 15 -14.73 9.61 27.74
N GLY A 16 -14.33 8.36 27.54
CA GLY A 16 -14.99 7.17 28.10
C GLY A 16 -16.16 6.64 27.27
N ALA A 17 -16.43 7.23 26.10
CA ALA A 17 -17.52 6.79 25.24
C ALA A 17 -17.18 5.49 24.50
N LEU A 18 -18.05 4.48 24.60
CA LEU A 18 -17.94 3.21 23.86
C LEU A 18 -18.22 3.37 22.36
N LEU A 19 -19.05 4.34 22.01
CA LEU A 19 -19.39 4.72 20.64
C LEU A 19 -18.84 6.10 20.34
N VAL A 20 -17.95 6.16 19.36
CA VAL A 20 -17.25 7.38 18.97
C VAL A 20 -17.87 7.92 17.69
N PRO A 21 -18.31 9.19 17.64
CA PRO A 21 -18.85 9.77 16.42
C PRO A 21 -17.78 9.89 15.34
N LEU A 22 -18.18 9.90 14.08
CA LEU A 22 -17.27 9.97 12.92
C LEU A 22 -16.23 11.08 13.04
N LYS A 23 -16.63 12.29 13.48
CA LYS A 23 -15.70 13.42 13.61
C LYS A 23 -14.55 13.11 14.59
N LYS A 24 -14.88 12.58 15.77
CA LYS A 24 -13.88 12.19 16.77
C LYS A 24 -13.03 11.00 16.30
N THR A 25 -13.65 10.06 15.58
CA THR A 25 -12.91 8.94 14.98
C THR A 25 -11.89 9.44 13.96
N ALA A 26 -12.24 10.46 13.18
CA ALA A 26 -11.32 11.11 12.24
C ALA A 26 -10.13 11.75 12.96
N ASP A 27 -10.39 12.46 14.05
CA ASP A 27 -9.35 13.07 14.89
C ASP A 27 -8.39 12.02 15.47
N ILE A 28 -8.91 10.89 15.95
CA ILE A 28 -8.12 9.78 16.52
C ILE A 28 -7.24 9.10 15.45
N LEU A 29 -7.77 8.90 14.25
CA LEU A 29 -7.06 8.26 13.15
C LEU A 29 -6.14 9.22 12.38
N GLY A 30 -6.16 10.51 12.68
CA GLY A 30 -5.42 11.53 11.93
C GLY A 30 -5.89 11.68 10.48
N LEU A 31 -7.16 11.39 10.20
CA LEU A 31 -7.77 11.46 8.87
C LEU A 31 -8.75 12.63 8.78
N GLU A 32 -8.96 13.16 7.57
CA GLU A 32 -10.03 14.13 7.36
C GLU A 32 -11.41 13.46 7.44
N PRO A 33 -12.41 14.05 8.14
CA PRO A 33 -13.76 13.48 8.22
C PRO A 33 -14.39 13.19 6.85
N GLN A 34 -14.12 14.03 5.85
CA GLN A 34 -14.62 13.84 4.49
C GLN A 34 -13.99 12.61 3.82
N THR A 35 -12.72 12.32 4.09
CA THR A 35 -12.06 11.10 3.63
C THR A 35 -12.76 9.85 4.17
N ILE A 36 -13.12 9.85 5.45
CA ILE A 36 -13.87 8.73 6.05
C ILE A 36 -15.25 8.59 5.38
N ARG A 37 -15.98 9.69 5.19
CA ARG A 37 -17.28 9.66 4.50
C ARG A 37 -17.17 9.09 3.09
N ASN A 38 -16.18 9.52 2.32
CA ASN A 38 -15.94 9.03 0.96
C ASN A 38 -15.68 7.52 0.98
N ARG A 39 -14.83 7.03 1.89
CA ARG A 39 -14.54 5.59 2.05
C ARG A 39 -15.75 4.77 2.48
N LEU A 40 -16.63 5.33 3.31
CA LEU A 40 -17.90 4.70 3.68
C LEU A 40 -18.83 4.57 2.47
N CYS A 41 -18.94 5.63 1.64
CA CYS A 41 -19.74 5.59 0.42
C CYS A 41 -19.23 4.53 -0.57
N THR A 42 -17.91 4.38 -0.70
CA THR A 42 -17.29 3.37 -1.57
C THR A 42 -17.17 1.99 -0.93
N LYS A 43 -17.64 1.81 0.31
CA LYS A 43 -17.53 0.56 1.10
C LYS A 43 -16.09 0.02 1.21
N THR A 44 -15.10 0.91 1.17
CA THR A 44 -13.68 0.59 1.30
C THR A 44 -13.14 0.87 2.71
N PHE A 45 -14.00 1.32 3.62
CA PHE A 45 -13.61 1.59 4.99
C PHE A 45 -13.65 0.31 5.83
N GLU A 46 -12.58 0.06 6.58
CA GLU A 46 -12.43 -1.17 7.38
C GLU A 46 -13.36 -1.21 8.60
N LEU A 47 -13.84 -0.05 9.09
CA LEU A 47 -14.74 0.01 10.24
C LEU A 47 -16.22 -0.03 9.82
N VAL A 48 -16.99 -0.82 10.56
CA VAL A 48 -18.45 -0.90 10.38
C VAL A 48 -19.14 0.26 11.11
N PRO A 49 -19.86 1.14 10.41
CA PRO A 49 -20.57 2.25 11.06
C PRO A 49 -21.84 1.75 11.75
N VAL A 50 -22.03 2.16 13.01
CA VAL A 50 -23.30 2.07 13.74
C VAL A 50 -24.04 3.38 13.54
N ARG A 51 -25.15 3.35 12.80
CA ARG A 51 -25.93 4.56 12.53
C ARG A 51 -26.96 4.79 13.64
N ILE A 52 -26.87 5.93 14.31
CA ILE A 52 -27.85 6.35 15.33
C ILE A 52 -28.41 7.70 14.86
N GLY A 53 -29.70 7.68 14.47
CA GLY A 53 -30.35 8.81 13.82
C GLY A 53 -29.67 9.20 12.51
N ARG A 54 -29.16 10.44 12.44
CA ARG A 54 -28.48 11.01 11.26
C ARG A 54 -26.96 10.89 11.33
N MET A 55 -26.41 10.37 12.43
CA MET A 55 -24.97 10.33 12.67
C MET A 55 -24.43 8.90 12.61
N ASN A 56 -23.20 8.77 12.13
CA ASN A 56 -22.45 7.52 12.14
C ASN A 56 -21.52 7.50 13.34
N TYR A 57 -21.54 6.37 14.05
CA TYR A 57 -20.70 6.07 15.20
C TYR A 57 -19.88 4.82 14.91
N PHE A 58 -18.76 4.69 15.62
CA PHE A 58 -17.87 3.54 15.53
C PHE A 58 -17.59 3.01 16.92
N ARG A 59 -17.46 1.70 17.05
CA ARG A 59 -17.12 1.09 18.34
C ARG A 59 -15.65 1.32 18.62
N ILE A 60 -15.34 1.61 19.88
CA ILE A 60 -13.97 1.90 20.28
C ILE A 60 -13.01 0.72 20.11
N ALA A 61 -13.52 -0.50 20.32
CA ALA A 61 -12.76 -1.74 20.13
C ALA A 61 -12.32 -1.92 18.67
N ASP A 62 -13.18 -1.57 17.72
CA ASP A 62 -12.88 -1.67 16.29
C ASP A 62 -11.81 -0.63 15.89
N ILE A 63 -11.91 0.60 16.43
CA ILE A 63 -10.90 1.65 16.23
C ILE A 63 -9.55 1.21 16.77
N ALA A 64 -9.49 0.67 17.99
CA ALA A 64 -8.26 0.18 18.59
C ALA A 64 -7.64 -0.96 17.76
N SER A 65 -8.47 -1.93 17.35
CA SER A 65 -8.03 -3.05 16.51
C SER A 65 -7.47 -2.59 15.17
N LEU A 66 -8.06 -1.55 14.57
CA LEU A 66 -7.56 -0.96 13.33
C LEU A 66 -6.19 -0.31 13.50
N ILE A 67 -5.98 0.41 14.60
CA ILE A 67 -4.68 1.03 14.93
C ILE A 67 -3.62 -0.05 15.12
N ASP A 68 -3.91 -1.08 15.91
CA ASP A 68 -2.97 -2.19 16.14
C ASP A 68 -2.64 -2.91 14.83
N ALA A 69 -3.63 -3.13 13.95
CA ALA A 69 -3.43 -3.73 12.64
C ALA A 69 -2.59 -2.84 11.70
N THR A 70 -2.74 -1.51 11.75
CA THR A 70 -1.94 -0.59 10.94
C THR A 70 -0.50 -0.52 11.41
N ILE A 71 -0.26 -0.55 12.73
CA ILE A 71 1.09 -0.64 13.30
C ILE A 71 1.76 -1.94 12.83
N ALA A 72 1.07 -3.08 12.92
CA ALA A 72 1.60 -4.36 12.45
C ALA A 72 2.00 -4.35 10.96
N LYS A 73 1.20 -3.70 10.10
CA LYS A 73 1.50 -3.55 8.66
C LYS A 73 2.66 -2.59 8.38
N SER A 74 2.90 -1.60 9.24
CA SER A 74 3.92 -0.56 9.03
C SER A 74 5.38 -1.04 9.24
N CYS A 75 5.58 -2.26 9.74
CA CYS A 75 6.90 -2.87 9.88
C CYS A 75 7.54 -3.32 8.56
N ASP A 76 6.79 -3.31 7.45
CA ASP A 76 7.37 -3.51 6.12
C ASP A 76 8.22 -2.30 5.75
N LYS A 77 9.56 -2.50 5.71
CA LYS A 77 10.53 -1.46 5.36
C LYS A 77 10.11 -0.79 4.05
N PRO A 78 9.97 0.54 4.00
CA PRO A 78 9.55 1.22 2.78
C PRO A 78 10.53 0.88 1.65
N LYS A 79 10.01 0.33 0.55
CA LYS A 79 10.78 0.09 -0.66
C LYS A 79 11.27 1.44 -1.17
N ARG A 80 12.57 1.72 -1.02
CA ARG A 80 13.16 2.98 -1.51
C ARG A 80 12.92 3.06 -3.02
N GLY A 81 12.15 4.07 -3.44
CA GLY A 81 11.76 4.25 -4.85
C GLY A 81 12.92 4.53 -5.81
N ARG A 82 14.11 4.90 -5.29
CA ARG A 82 15.30 5.13 -6.09
C ARG A 82 16.40 4.14 -5.72
N PRO A 83 16.82 3.25 -6.64
CA PRO A 83 18.01 2.44 -6.41
C PRO A 83 19.25 3.35 -6.26
N PRO A 84 20.20 3.02 -5.37
CA PRO A 84 21.41 3.80 -5.21
C PRO A 84 22.21 3.81 -6.52
N LYS A 85 22.86 4.94 -6.83
CA LYS A 85 23.65 5.17 -8.06
C LYS A 85 24.76 4.12 -8.29
N SER A 86 25.17 3.41 -7.24
CA SER A 86 26.13 2.30 -7.29
C SER A 86 25.57 1.01 -7.88
N ALA A 87 24.26 0.77 -7.81
CA ALA A 87 23.62 -0.41 -8.39
C ALA A 87 23.55 -0.35 -9.93
N SER A 88 23.63 0.85 -10.52
CA SER A 88 23.56 1.05 -11.97
C SER A 88 24.81 0.55 -12.71
N LYS A 89 25.97 0.55 -12.05
CA LYS A 89 27.24 0.11 -12.68
C LYS A 89 27.40 -1.41 -12.74
N SER A 90 26.81 -2.16 -11.80
CA SER A 90 26.90 -3.63 -11.80
C SER A 90 25.96 -4.28 -12.82
N LEU A 91 24.82 -3.65 -13.13
CA LEU A 91 23.88 -4.14 -14.15
C LEU A 91 24.39 -3.95 -15.59
N LEU A 92 25.09 -2.86 -15.89
CA LEU A 92 25.66 -2.63 -17.23
C LEU A 92 26.79 -3.62 -17.56
N ARG A 93 27.64 -3.96 -16.57
CA ARG A 93 28.77 -4.88 -16.79
C ARG A 93 28.35 -6.34 -17.02
N ALA A 94 27.18 -6.76 -16.50
CA ALA A 94 26.64 -8.11 -16.71
C ALA A 94 25.99 -8.31 -18.09
N ALA A 95 25.51 -7.22 -18.72
CA ALA A 95 24.88 -7.28 -20.04
C ALA A 95 25.89 -7.37 -21.20
N GLU A 96 27.15 -6.99 -20.96
CA GLU A 96 28.17 -6.86 -22.01
C GLU A 96 28.92 -8.17 -22.33
N MET A 97 28.87 -9.17 -21.44
CA MET A 97 29.60 -10.45 -21.62
C MET A 97 28.89 -11.49 -22.51
N LYS A 98 27.70 -11.23 -23.07
CA LYS A 98 26.96 -12.22 -23.89
C LYS A 98 26.96 -11.98 -25.41
N LYS A 99 27.68 -10.97 -25.92
CA LYS A 99 27.78 -10.72 -27.38
C LYS A 99 29.15 -11.12 -27.92
N SER A 100 29.36 -12.43 -28.08
CA SER A 100 30.43 -12.94 -28.94
C SER A 100 30.04 -12.74 -30.41
N PRO A 101 30.90 -12.17 -31.27
CA PRO A 101 30.62 -12.03 -32.69
C PRO A 101 31.16 -13.26 -33.44
N SER A 102 30.28 -14.14 -33.91
CA SER A 102 30.64 -15.10 -34.97
C SER A 102 30.25 -14.51 -36.31
N GLY A 103 31.24 -13.95 -37.00
CA GLY A 103 31.16 -13.50 -38.39
C GLY A 103 31.00 -14.65 -39.41
N PRO A 104 31.13 -14.34 -40.72
CA PRO A 104 30.16 -14.68 -41.75
C PRO A 104 30.56 -15.90 -42.59
N ILE A 105 29.60 -16.52 -43.28
CA ILE A 105 29.91 -17.38 -44.43
C ILE A 105 28.95 -17.08 -45.57
N ASP A 106 29.54 -16.53 -46.64
CA ASP A 106 28.98 -16.35 -47.97
C ASP A 106 28.42 -17.66 -48.56
N GLY A 107 27.29 -17.58 -49.25
CA GLY A 107 26.62 -18.73 -49.88
C GLY A 107 25.78 -18.34 -51.09
N ARG A 108 26.48 -17.99 -52.18
CA ARG A 108 26.08 -17.89 -53.60
C ARG A 108 24.67 -18.36 -54.01
N HIS A 109 23.98 -17.46 -54.73
CA HIS A 109 22.97 -17.75 -55.77
C HIS A 109 23.57 -18.65 -56.88
N PRO A 110 22.80 -19.53 -57.54
CA PRO A 110 22.18 -19.09 -58.81
C PRO A 110 20.78 -19.68 -59.15
N THR A 111 20.20 -18.98 -60.13
CA THR A 111 19.01 -19.12 -61.00
C THR A 111 18.57 -20.52 -61.49
N ALA A 112 17.26 -20.72 -61.74
CA ALA A 112 16.65 -20.89 -63.09
C ALA A 112 15.22 -21.53 -63.09
N GLY A 113 14.31 -20.97 -63.92
CA GLY A 113 13.17 -21.65 -64.59
C GLY A 113 12.00 -22.17 -63.72
N ALA A 114 10.75 -22.28 -64.14
CA ALA A 114 10.13 -22.15 -65.45
C ALA A 114 8.62 -21.87 -65.27
N ARG A 115 8.05 -21.16 -66.26
CA ARG A 115 6.62 -20.95 -66.47
C ARG A 115 5.89 -22.28 -66.73
N GLN A 116 4.63 -22.36 -66.32
CA GLN A 116 3.48 -22.65 -67.19
C GLN A 116 2.19 -22.19 -66.52
#